data_AF-A0A1S8TDN7-F1
#
_entry.id   AF-A0A1S8TDN7-F1
#
_cell.length_a   1.000
_cell.length_b   1.000
_cell.length_c   1.000
_cell.angle_alpha   90.00
_cell.angle_beta   90.00
_cell.angle_gamma   90.00
#
_symmetry.space_group_name_H-M   'P 1'
#
loop_
_entity.id
_entity.type
_entity.pdbx_description
1 polymer ?
#
loop_
_entity_poly.entity_id
_entity_poly.type
_entity_poly.pdbx_seq_one_letter_code
_entity_poly.pdbx_strand_id
1 'polypeptide(L)'
;MQKNLYIPIDIQIKNIVECTQLVKRGDTLTLIIKVFNNAVLADLTSQSIDLILKKSDGKLIEKTITSVSNGVITATLDVQATNVAGIVQGEVQIYTSNTLSSTNTFTFNVDPSLADEVLEVSKDNIQVLADLRNLIEEGQVKIQEYENSVLAIGNSAEAIEALANIKLYIDTNLPALENENAKATVNINNLKTQNDKAPGLTTSLKTQNDAATSNISILTSKNTEAVTNKNNLESSNSTANATKSALDTSNTNATNTKNALNTSITNANNSKSALDTSKSNADASKVALDTSIEEANAWVAAHQNIGNLVEQVNSNTAQLSEKIELYIGETLPAIADRKKNTLYFKVTDTISTGTTENIKVSPTMGIKVI
;
A
#
# COMPACT_ATOMS: atom_id res chain seq x y z
N MET A 1 19.72 -110.81 68.52
CA MET A 1 20.70 -110.39 69.55
C MET A 1 22.10 -110.48 68.95
N GLN A 2 23.11 -109.82 69.52
CA GLN A 2 24.49 -109.98 69.04
C GLN A 2 25.12 -111.25 69.64
N LYS A 3 25.68 -112.11 68.78
CA LYS A 3 26.39 -113.33 69.19
C LYS A 3 27.86 -113.25 68.81
N ASN A 4 28.73 -113.62 69.76
CA ASN A 4 30.16 -113.68 69.53
C ASN A 4 30.56 -115.13 69.24
N LEU A 5 31.16 -115.37 68.08
CA LEU A 5 31.67 -116.68 67.69
C LEU A 5 33.19 -116.63 67.72
N TYR A 6 33.79 -117.48 68.54
CA TYR A 6 35.23 -117.59 68.66
C TYR A 6 35.71 -118.73 67.77
N ILE A 7 36.55 -118.40 66.79
CA ILE A 7 36.95 -119.33 65.74
C ILE A 7 38.48 -119.37 65.70
N PRO A 8 39.12 -120.42 66.24
CA PRO A 8 40.56 -120.60 66.13
C PRO A 8 40.93 -121.29 64.82
N ILE A 9 41.56 -120.59 63.88
CA ILE A 9 42.06 -121.17 62.62
C ILE A 9 43.58 -121.25 62.63
N ASP A 10 44.16 -122.31 62.07
CA ASP A 10 45.60 -122.41 61.82
C ASP A 10 45.87 -122.40 60.31
N ILE A 11 46.81 -121.57 59.86
CA ILE A 11 47.09 -121.41 58.43
C ILE A 11 47.99 -122.50 57.84
N GLN A 12 48.62 -123.34 58.68
CA GLN A 12 49.45 -124.47 58.24
C GLN A 12 48.84 -125.83 58.61
N ILE A 13 48.14 -125.91 59.73
CA ILE A 13 47.45 -127.13 60.17
C ILE A 13 46.00 -127.07 59.71
N LYS A 14 45.61 -127.93 58.76
CA LYS A 14 44.21 -128.02 58.34
C LYS A 14 43.36 -128.65 59.44
N ASN A 15 42.61 -127.81 60.14
CA ASN A 15 41.55 -128.19 61.06
C ASN A 15 40.22 -127.63 60.57
N ILE A 16 39.19 -128.48 60.44
CA ILE A 16 37.83 -127.98 60.22
C ILE A 16 37.32 -127.49 61.58
N VAL A 17 37.02 -126.20 61.66
CA VAL A 17 36.53 -125.58 62.90
C VAL A 17 35.02 -125.48 62.82
N GLU A 18 34.34 -126.28 63.63
CA GLU A 18 32.90 -126.14 63.83
C GLU A 18 32.64 -125.33 65.10
N CYS A 19 31.97 -124.19 64.96
CA CYS A 19 31.55 -123.38 66.09
C CYS A 19 30.23 -123.91 66.64
N THR A 20 30.26 -124.50 67.83
CA THR A 20 29.08 -125.09 68.48
C THR A 20 28.25 -124.08 69.28
N GLN A 21 28.47 -122.77 69.08
CA GLN A 21 27.73 -121.73 69.77
C GLN A 21 26.30 -121.64 69.20
N LEU A 22 25.30 -121.53 70.07
CA LEU A 22 23.91 -121.33 69.64
C LEU A 22 23.74 -119.96 68.95
N VAL A 23 23.57 -120.00 67.63
CA VAL A 23 23.21 -118.86 66.78
C VAL A 23 21.81 -119.08 66.25
N LYS A 24 20.91 -118.10 66.43
CA LYS A 24 19.57 -118.18 65.87
C LYS A 24 19.41 -117.24 64.68
N ARG A 25 18.47 -117.59 63.80
CA ARG A 25 18.08 -116.73 62.67
C ARG A 25 17.72 -115.32 63.16
N GLY A 26 18.30 -114.29 62.55
CA GLY A 26 18.11 -112.87 62.92
C GLY A 26 19.07 -112.32 63.99
N ASP A 27 20.00 -113.14 64.50
CA ASP A 27 21.09 -112.64 65.34
C ASP A 27 22.11 -111.86 64.50
N THR A 28 22.59 -110.72 65.01
CA THR A 28 23.81 -110.11 64.46
C THR A 28 25.02 -110.86 64.99
N LEU A 29 26.08 -110.96 64.22
CA LEU A 29 27.26 -111.76 64.61
C LEU A 29 28.48 -110.88 64.78
N THR A 30 29.33 -111.23 65.74
CA THR A 30 30.71 -110.81 65.77
C THR A 30 31.58 -112.04 65.75
N LEU A 31 32.22 -112.28 64.60
CA LEU A 31 33.18 -113.35 64.46
C LEU A 31 34.52 -112.85 64.98
N ILE A 32 35.05 -113.53 66.00
CA ILE A 32 36.35 -113.26 66.61
C ILE A 32 37.24 -114.44 66.22
N ILE A 33 38.00 -114.24 65.16
CA ILE A 33 38.79 -115.30 64.54
C ILE A 33 40.24 -115.13 64.97
N LYS A 34 40.76 -116.08 65.73
CA LYS A 34 42.18 -116.10 66.11
C LYS A 34 42.94 -116.94 65.10
N VAL A 35 43.95 -116.35 64.49
CA VAL A 35 44.75 -116.99 63.45
C VAL A 35 46.07 -117.45 64.05
N PHE A 36 46.37 -118.73 63.91
CA PHE A 36 47.61 -119.36 64.33
C PHE A 36 48.42 -119.79 63.10
N ASN A 37 49.73 -119.86 63.26
CA ASN A 37 50.67 -120.41 62.30
C ASN A 37 51.49 -121.50 63.02
N ASN A 38 51.14 -122.76 62.77
CA ASN A 38 51.73 -123.93 63.43
C ASN A 38 51.67 -123.85 64.98
N ALA A 39 50.45 -123.63 65.50
CA ALA A 39 50.10 -123.49 66.92
C ALA A 39 50.65 -122.24 67.66
N VAL A 40 51.30 -121.30 66.96
CA VAL A 40 51.70 -119.99 67.50
C VAL A 40 50.82 -118.90 66.91
N LEU A 41 50.42 -117.90 67.70
CA LEU A 41 49.55 -116.81 67.20
C LEU A 41 50.22 -116.06 66.04
N ALA A 42 49.53 -115.96 64.91
CA ALA A 42 50.07 -115.40 63.69
C ALA A 42 50.15 -113.87 63.75
N ASP A 43 51.21 -113.27 63.20
CA ASP A 43 51.25 -111.84 62.94
C ASP A 43 50.58 -111.56 61.58
N LEU A 44 49.53 -110.74 61.61
CA LEU A 44 48.75 -110.35 60.44
C LEU A 44 49.02 -108.90 60.01
N THR A 45 50.06 -108.27 60.57
CA THR A 45 50.45 -106.90 60.22
C THR A 45 50.75 -106.82 58.72
N SER A 46 50.11 -105.88 58.01
CA SER A 46 50.23 -105.66 56.55
C SER A 46 49.56 -106.70 55.64
N GLN A 47 48.58 -107.46 56.13
CA GLN A 47 47.75 -108.38 55.32
C GLN A 47 46.32 -107.83 55.16
N SER A 48 45.70 -107.99 53.99
CA SER A 48 44.27 -107.70 53.77
C SER A 48 43.46 -108.98 53.89
N ILE A 49 42.26 -108.87 54.45
CA ILE A 49 41.46 -110.04 54.81
C ILE A 49 40.05 -109.85 54.31
N ASP A 50 39.58 -110.79 53.50
CA ASP A 50 38.19 -110.89 53.13
C ASP A 50 37.54 -112.06 53.86
N LEU A 51 36.37 -111.79 54.43
CA LEU A 51 35.50 -112.80 54.98
C LEU A 51 34.40 -113.07 53.96
N ILE A 52 34.32 -114.31 53.50
CA ILE A 52 33.25 -114.77 52.64
C ILE A 52 32.39 -115.72 53.44
N LEU A 53 31.09 -115.41 53.51
CA LEU A 53 30.10 -116.30 54.07
C LEU A 53 29.17 -116.78 52.96
N LYS A 54 29.02 -118.10 52.87
CA LYS A 54 27.99 -118.73 52.07
C LYS A 54 26.91 -119.25 53.00
N LYS A 55 25.73 -118.66 52.88
CA LYS A 55 24.54 -119.11 53.63
C LYS A 55 23.95 -120.37 53.01
N SER A 56 23.04 -121.02 53.73
CA SER A 56 22.31 -122.21 53.27
C SER A 56 21.44 -122.00 52.02
N ASP A 57 20.98 -120.76 51.74
CA ASP A 57 20.24 -120.40 50.51
C ASP A 57 21.15 -120.19 49.28
N GLY A 58 22.47 -120.31 49.44
CA GLY A 58 23.45 -120.11 48.38
C GLY A 58 23.83 -118.65 48.10
N LYS A 59 23.19 -117.66 48.75
CA LYS A 59 23.61 -116.26 48.64
C LYS A 59 24.93 -116.05 49.38
N LEU A 60 25.79 -115.25 48.77
CA LEU A 60 27.08 -114.87 49.31
C LEU A 60 26.97 -113.54 50.04
N ILE A 61 27.69 -113.44 51.14
CA ILE A 61 28.00 -112.18 51.80
C ILE A 61 29.51 -112.07 51.79
N GLU A 62 29.98 -111.00 51.17
CA GLU A 62 31.40 -110.66 51.12
C GLU A 62 31.62 -109.44 52.00
N LYS A 63 32.63 -109.51 52.86
CA LYS A 63 33.01 -108.39 53.71
C LYS A 63 34.51 -108.27 53.81
N THR A 64 35.03 -107.17 53.30
CA THR A 64 36.42 -106.76 53.51
C THR A 64 36.62 -106.32 54.96
N ILE A 65 37.57 -106.95 55.65
CA ILE A 65 37.85 -106.72 57.07
C ILE A 65 39.00 -105.74 57.22
N THR A 66 38.72 -104.63 57.91
CA THR A 66 39.68 -103.57 58.18
C THR A 66 40.22 -103.58 59.61
N SER A 67 39.72 -104.46 60.48
CA SER A 67 40.05 -104.51 61.92
C SER A 67 40.78 -105.82 62.29
N VAL A 68 42.11 -105.74 62.33
CA VAL A 68 43.01 -106.86 62.69
C VAL A 68 43.98 -106.39 63.77
N SER A 69 44.13 -107.14 64.86
CA SER A 69 45.06 -106.81 65.95
C SER A 69 45.65 -108.08 66.57
N ASN A 70 46.99 -108.14 66.65
CA ASN A 70 47.76 -109.24 67.26
C ASN A 70 47.23 -110.65 66.87
N GLY A 71 47.05 -110.92 65.58
CA GLY A 71 46.60 -112.23 65.09
C GLY A 71 45.11 -112.53 65.28
N VAL A 72 44.31 -111.54 65.68
CA VAL A 72 42.86 -111.66 65.86
C VAL A 72 42.12 -110.78 64.86
N ILE A 73 41.23 -111.41 64.10
CA ILE A 73 40.33 -110.77 63.14
C ILE A 73 38.97 -110.60 63.81
N THR A 74 38.41 -109.40 63.77
CA THR A 74 37.06 -109.15 64.27
C THR A 74 36.16 -108.69 63.13
N ALA A 75 35.14 -109.49 62.80
CA ALA A 75 34.16 -109.19 61.77
C ALA A 75 32.77 -109.05 62.38
N THR A 76 32.23 -107.83 62.39
CA THR A 76 30.83 -107.61 62.79
C THR A 76 29.94 -107.75 61.56
N LEU A 77 28.93 -108.61 61.64
CA LEU A 77 27.98 -108.91 60.58
C LEU A 77 26.57 -108.55 61.04
N ASP A 78 25.81 -107.94 60.15
CA ASP A 78 24.42 -107.61 60.43
C ASP A 78 23.51 -108.83 60.28
N VAL A 79 22.20 -108.61 60.43
CA VAL A 79 21.19 -109.66 60.39
C VAL A 79 21.16 -110.41 59.05
N GLN A 80 21.68 -109.85 57.97
CA GLN A 80 21.70 -110.53 56.66
C GLN A 80 22.56 -111.80 56.70
N ALA A 81 23.55 -111.89 57.59
CA ALA A 81 24.39 -113.08 57.75
C ALA A 81 23.69 -114.28 58.38
N THR A 82 22.61 -114.05 59.13
CA THR A 82 21.83 -115.10 59.81
C THR A 82 20.37 -115.10 59.39
N ASN A 83 19.97 -114.34 58.36
CA ASN A 83 18.56 -114.22 57.98
C ASN A 83 17.98 -115.48 57.30
N VAL A 84 18.78 -116.53 57.13
CA VAL A 84 18.37 -117.85 56.66
C VAL A 84 18.93 -118.91 57.61
N ALA A 85 18.08 -119.82 58.08
CA ALA A 85 18.48 -120.93 58.95
C ALA A 85 19.21 -122.04 58.18
N GLY A 86 20.12 -122.75 58.86
CA GLY A 86 20.96 -123.81 58.32
C GLY A 86 22.45 -123.53 58.47
N ILE A 87 23.27 -124.43 57.92
CA ILE A 87 24.73 -124.35 58.03
C ILE A 87 25.24 -123.18 57.19
N VAL A 88 25.98 -122.28 57.84
CA VAL A 88 26.75 -121.23 57.16
C VAL A 88 28.20 -121.69 57.07
N GLN A 89 28.73 -121.63 55.85
CA GLN A 89 30.14 -121.91 55.57
C GLN A 89 30.88 -120.58 55.49
N GLY A 90 31.87 -120.42 56.35
CA GLY A 90 32.75 -119.26 56.35
C GLY A 90 34.13 -119.63 55.82
N GLU A 91 34.67 -118.76 55.00
CA GLU A 91 36.05 -118.83 54.53
C GLU A 91 36.74 -117.51 54.86
N VAL A 92 37.89 -117.61 55.54
CA VAL A 92 38.78 -116.47 55.75
C VAL A 92 39.86 -116.54 54.70
N GLN A 93 39.91 -115.52 53.85
CA GLN A 93 40.93 -115.38 52.83
C GLN A 93 41.89 -114.28 53.26
N ILE A 94 43.15 -114.67 53.45
CA ILE A 94 44.21 -113.78 53.92
C ILE A 94 45.15 -113.51 52.74
N TYR A 95 45.36 -112.24 52.44
CA TYR A 95 46.17 -111.78 51.32
C TYR A 95 47.41 -111.05 51.82
N THR A 96 48.58 -111.45 51.33
CA THR A 96 49.82 -110.69 51.46
C THR A 96 50.10 -110.05 50.12
N SER A 97 50.20 -108.70 50.08
CA SER A 97 50.46 -107.94 48.84
C SER A 97 49.50 -108.29 47.68
N ASN A 98 48.20 -108.41 47.98
CA ASN A 98 47.12 -108.74 47.03
C ASN A 98 47.19 -110.15 46.40
N THR A 99 48.09 -111.01 46.88
CA THR A 99 48.10 -112.45 46.56
C THR A 99 47.56 -113.27 47.72
N LEU A 100 46.68 -114.23 47.42
CA LEU A 100 46.08 -115.11 48.42
C LEU A 100 47.17 -115.94 49.09
N SER A 101 47.41 -115.65 50.37
CA SER A 101 48.48 -116.19 51.18
C SER A 101 48.02 -117.42 51.98
N SER A 102 46.77 -117.42 52.45
CA SER A 102 46.16 -118.58 53.12
C SER A 102 44.64 -118.52 53.06
N THR A 103 44.02 -119.70 53.14
CA THR A 103 42.57 -119.88 53.33
C THR A 103 42.34 -120.86 54.47
N ASN A 104 41.40 -120.55 55.36
CA ASN A 104 40.86 -121.59 56.23
C ASN A 104 39.34 -121.42 56.35
N THR A 105 38.65 -122.54 56.50
CA THR A 105 37.20 -122.63 56.50
C THR A 105 36.70 -123.00 57.88
N PHE A 106 35.61 -122.39 58.28
CA PHE A 106 34.87 -122.73 59.49
C PHE A 106 33.40 -122.85 59.18
N THR A 107 32.68 -123.56 60.04
CA THR A 107 31.23 -123.67 59.94
C THR A 107 30.59 -123.27 61.26
N PHE A 108 29.39 -122.71 61.17
CA PHE A 108 28.49 -122.57 62.31
C PHE A 108 27.07 -122.81 61.83
N ASN A 109 26.22 -123.36 62.70
CA ASN A 109 24.83 -123.59 62.37
C ASN A 109 23.99 -122.39 62.81
N VAL A 110 23.10 -121.92 61.93
CA VAL A 110 22.06 -120.96 62.28
C VAL A 110 20.79 -121.75 62.54
N ASP A 111 20.43 -121.90 63.81
CA ASP A 111 19.20 -122.58 64.20
C ASP A 111 17.97 -121.73 63.87
N PRO A 112 16.85 -122.37 63.50
CA PRO A 112 15.59 -121.65 63.35
C PRO A 112 15.20 -120.99 64.67
N SER A 113 14.62 -119.79 64.57
CA SER A 113 14.07 -119.07 65.71
C SER A 113 12.56 -119.31 65.78
N LEU A 114 11.99 -119.32 66.99
CA LEU A 114 10.52 -119.30 67.13
C LEU A 114 9.91 -117.97 66.64
N ALA A 115 10.74 -116.97 66.34
CA ALA A 115 10.36 -115.66 65.78
C ALA A 115 10.56 -115.57 64.25
N ASP A 116 10.66 -116.70 63.56
CA ASP A 116 11.02 -116.79 62.13
C ASP A 116 10.08 -116.06 61.15
N GLU A 117 8.87 -115.68 61.58
CA GLU A 117 7.89 -114.93 60.79
C GLU A 117 8.07 -113.39 60.81
N VAL A 118 9.02 -112.84 61.58
CA VAL A 118 9.15 -111.38 61.79
C VAL A 118 10.40 -110.74 61.14
N LEU A 119 11.23 -111.52 60.44
CA LEU A 119 12.44 -110.99 59.79
C LEU A 119 12.15 -110.50 58.36
N GLU A 120 12.22 -109.19 58.16
CA GLU A 120 12.03 -108.54 56.85
C GLU A 120 13.10 -108.96 55.84
N VAL A 121 12.64 -109.33 54.64
CA VAL A 121 13.47 -109.58 53.46
C VAL A 121 13.49 -108.31 52.61
N SER A 122 14.66 -107.89 52.12
CA SER A 122 14.83 -106.71 51.25
C SER A 122 13.90 -106.74 50.03
N LYS A 123 13.19 -105.65 49.74
CA LYS A 123 12.34 -105.45 48.54
C LYS A 123 12.91 -104.34 47.66
N ASP A 124 12.90 -104.52 46.33
CA ASP A 124 13.41 -103.55 45.37
C ASP A 124 12.62 -102.21 45.40
N ASN A 125 13.31 -101.06 45.52
CA ASN A 125 12.73 -99.74 45.82
C ASN A 125 12.06 -99.02 44.62
N ILE A 126 10.84 -99.42 44.23
CA ILE A 126 10.01 -98.78 43.19
C ILE A 126 9.67 -97.29 43.47
N GLN A 127 9.63 -96.88 44.74
CA GLN A 127 9.24 -95.52 45.14
C GLN A 127 10.19 -94.43 44.65
N VAL A 128 11.51 -94.68 44.67
CA VAL A 128 12.52 -93.70 44.26
C VAL A 128 12.37 -93.32 42.77
N LEU A 129 11.93 -94.26 41.93
CA LEU A 129 11.67 -94.02 40.52
C LEU A 129 10.39 -93.19 40.28
N ALA A 130 9.40 -93.28 41.18
CA ALA A 130 8.21 -92.44 41.12
C ALA A 130 8.55 -90.98 41.48
N ASP A 131 9.37 -90.78 42.51
CA ASP A 131 9.78 -89.45 42.96
C ASP A 131 10.62 -88.72 41.89
N LEU A 132 11.51 -89.44 41.20
CA LEU A 132 12.28 -88.89 40.07
C LEU A 132 11.39 -88.47 38.89
N ARG A 133 10.31 -89.21 38.62
CA ARG A 133 9.37 -88.86 37.55
C ARG A 133 8.64 -87.56 37.85
N ASN A 134 8.17 -87.40 39.09
CA ASN A 134 7.50 -86.19 39.54
C ASN A 134 8.45 -84.97 39.46
N LEU A 135 9.72 -85.13 39.86
CA LEU A 135 10.71 -84.06 39.76
C LEU A 135 10.96 -83.63 38.29
N ILE A 136 10.94 -84.57 37.35
CA ILE A 136 11.08 -84.27 35.91
C ILE A 136 9.85 -83.53 35.40
N GLU A 137 8.63 -83.94 35.79
CA GLU A 137 7.40 -83.25 35.43
C GLU A 137 7.37 -81.81 35.99
N GLU A 138 7.75 -81.62 37.25
CA GLU A 138 7.91 -80.29 37.84
C GLU A 138 8.96 -79.43 37.12
N GLY A 139 10.08 -80.04 36.71
CA GLY A 139 11.11 -79.40 35.91
C GLY A 139 10.60 -78.93 34.54
N GLN A 140 9.77 -79.75 33.86
CA GLN A 140 9.15 -79.39 32.59
C GLN A 140 8.20 -78.21 32.73
N VAL A 141 7.38 -78.17 33.79
CA VAL A 141 6.48 -77.04 34.08
C VAL A 141 7.27 -75.74 34.24
N LYS A 142 8.36 -75.74 35.00
CA LYS A 142 9.20 -74.54 35.17
C LYS A 142 9.88 -74.08 33.88
N ILE A 143 10.32 -75.01 33.03
CA ILE A 143 10.89 -74.67 31.72
C ILE A 143 9.85 -73.94 30.87
N GLN A 144 8.59 -74.39 30.89
CA GLN A 144 7.50 -73.73 30.19
C GLN A 144 7.23 -72.31 30.71
N GLU A 145 7.30 -72.10 32.02
CA GLU A 145 7.18 -70.76 32.63
C GLU A 145 8.31 -69.81 32.18
N TYR A 146 9.54 -70.32 32.08
CA TYR A 146 10.68 -69.54 31.59
C TYR A 146 10.55 -69.21 30.11
N GLU A 147 10.09 -70.15 29.28
CA GLU A 147 9.83 -69.90 27.86
C GLU A 147 8.80 -68.77 27.66
N ASN A 148 7.69 -68.82 28.42
CA ASN A 148 6.67 -67.78 28.42
C ASN A 148 7.23 -66.41 28.84
N SER A 149 8.10 -66.38 29.85
CA SER A 149 8.74 -65.15 30.33
C SER A 149 9.69 -64.55 29.27
N VAL A 150 10.46 -65.38 28.56
CA VAL A 150 11.35 -64.94 27.48
C VAL A 150 10.57 -64.37 26.29
N LEU A 151 9.44 -64.99 25.91
CA LEU A 151 8.55 -64.46 24.87
C LEU A 151 7.97 -63.09 25.24
N ALA A 152 7.56 -62.89 26.49
CA ALA A 152 7.08 -61.60 26.98
C ALA A 152 8.17 -60.52 26.93
N ILE A 153 9.42 -60.87 27.24
CA ILE A 153 10.59 -59.96 27.10
C ILE A 153 10.82 -59.60 25.63
N GLY A 154 10.74 -60.56 24.69
CA GLY A 154 10.88 -60.31 23.25
C GLY A 154 9.91 -59.25 22.73
N ASN A 155 8.62 -59.39 23.07
CA ASN A 155 7.59 -58.42 22.68
C ASN A 155 7.82 -57.01 23.28
N SER A 156 8.46 -56.94 24.46
CA SER A 156 8.79 -55.64 25.08
C SER A 156 9.94 -54.90 24.37
N ALA A 157 10.85 -55.62 23.69
CA ALA A 157 11.94 -55.01 22.94
C ALA A 157 11.45 -54.24 21.70
N GLU A 158 10.47 -54.80 20.99
CA GLU A 158 9.83 -54.14 19.84
C GLU A 158 9.13 -52.83 20.26
N ALA A 159 8.48 -52.85 21.42
CA ALA A 159 7.86 -51.65 21.99
C ALA A 159 8.91 -50.58 22.34
N ILE A 160 10.06 -50.98 22.89
CA ILE A 160 11.18 -50.07 23.20
C ILE A 160 11.76 -49.46 21.92
N GLU A 161 11.91 -50.23 20.85
CA GLU A 161 12.40 -49.74 19.57
C GLU A 161 11.42 -48.75 18.92
N ALA A 162 10.11 -49.01 18.99
CA ALA A 162 9.08 -48.08 18.54
C ALA A 162 9.12 -46.76 19.33
N LEU A 163 9.27 -46.82 20.65
CA LEU A 163 9.43 -45.64 21.52
C LEU A 163 10.70 -44.84 21.16
N ALA A 164 11.82 -45.52 20.90
CA ALA A 164 13.06 -44.88 20.48
C ALA A 164 12.91 -44.15 19.14
N ASN A 165 12.22 -44.76 18.17
CA ASN A 165 11.94 -44.15 16.87
C ASN A 165 11.03 -42.93 16.99
N ILE A 166 9.97 -42.99 17.82
CA ILE A 166 9.11 -41.84 18.10
C ILE A 166 9.92 -40.70 18.73
N LYS A 167 10.76 -41.02 19.71
CA LYS A 167 11.63 -40.03 20.36
C LYS A 167 12.58 -39.37 19.35
N LEU A 168 13.24 -40.16 18.51
CA LEU A 168 14.12 -39.64 17.46
C LEU A 168 13.38 -38.72 16.50
N TYR A 169 12.16 -39.10 16.10
CA TYR A 169 11.31 -38.26 15.25
C TYR A 169 10.95 -36.94 15.92
N ILE A 170 10.57 -36.96 17.20
CA ILE A 170 10.28 -35.74 17.98
C ILE A 170 11.53 -34.86 18.08
N ASP A 171 12.65 -35.43 18.51
CA ASP A 171 13.91 -34.71 18.70
C ASP A 171 14.41 -34.08 17.37
N THR A 172 14.13 -34.72 16.24
CA THR A 172 14.49 -34.20 14.90
C THR A 172 13.57 -33.06 14.44
N ASN A 173 12.26 -33.17 14.65
CA ASN A 173 11.28 -32.26 14.05
C ASN A 173 10.91 -31.07 14.96
N LEU A 174 10.96 -31.23 16.28
CA LEU A 174 10.59 -30.18 17.23
C LEU A 174 11.43 -28.90 17.05
N PRO A 175 12.77 -28.96 16.92
CA PRO A 175 13.58 -27.75 16.74
C PRO A 175 13.25 -26.99 15.45
N ALA A 176 12.88 -27.71 14.38
CA ALA A 176 12.49 -27.10 13.11
C ALA A 176 11.16 -26.33 13.25
N LEU A 177 10.17 -26.92 13.93
CA LEU A 177 8.90 -26.26 14.24
C LEU A 177 9.09 -25.02 15.12
N GLU A 178 9.95 -25.11 16.14
CA GLU A 178 10.28 -23.96 17.01
C GLU A 178 10.90 -22.81 16.22
N ASN A 179 11.82 -23.11 15.29
CA ASN A 179 12.45 -22.11 14.44
C ASN A 179 11.46 -21.45 13.47
N GLU A 180 10.57 -22.23 12.83
CA GLU A 180 9.54 -21.66 11.97
C GLU A 180 8.54 -20.79 12.75
N ASN A 181 8.19 -21.19 13.97
CA ASN A 181 7.31 -20.38 14.83
C ASN A 181 7.97 -19.05 15.25
N ALA A 182 9.29 -19.07 15.51
CA ALA A 182 10.06 -17.86 15.79
C ALA A 182 10.06 -16.90 14.58
N LYS A 183 10.27 -17.41 13.36
CA LYS A 183 10.18 -16.61 12.12
C LYS A 183 8.78 -16.02 11.92
N ALA A 184 7.74 -16.83 12.13
CA ALA A 184 6.36 -16.38 12.02
C ALA A 184 6.06 -15.22 12.99
N THR A 185 6.55 -15.32 14.24
CA THR A 185 6.41 -14.28 15.26
C THR A 185 7.08 -12.97 14.83
N VAL A 186 8.29 -13.04 14.28
CA VAL A 186 9.00 -11.86 13.74
C VAL A 186 8.22 -11.22 12.60
N ASN A 187 7.71 -12.02 11.67
CA ASN A 187 6.91 -11.51 10.54
C ASN A 187 5.63 -10.81 11.01
N ILE A 188 4.92 -11.37 11.99
CA ILE A 188 3.72 -10.76 12.58
C ILE A 188 4.05 -9.39 13.19
N ASN A 189 5.14 -9.29 13.95
CA ASN A 189 5.57 -8.03 14.57
C ASN A 189 5.96 -6.97 13.53
N ASN A 190 6.64 -7.39 12.46
CA ASN A 190 6.97 -6.50 11.34
C ASN A 190 5.71 -5.97 10.64
N LEU A 191 4.76 -6.87 10.33
CA LEU A 191 3.48 -6.49 9.73
C LEU A 191 2.69 -5.55 10.63
N LYS A 192 2.65 -5.85 11.93
CA LYS A 192 2.00 -4.98 12.93
C LYS A 192 2.62 -3.58 12.96
N THR A 193 3.95 -3.49 12.98
CA THR A 193 4.67 -2.20 12.97
C THR A 193 4.34 -1.38 11.73
N GLN A 194 4.23 -2.01 10.56
CA GLN A 194 3.83 -1.30 9.34
C GLN A 194 2.37 -0.90 9.36
N ASN A 195 1.48 -1.75 9.89
CA ASN A 195 0.07 -1.45 10.02
C ASN A 195 -0.19 -0.29 11.00
N ASP A 196 0.59 -0.20 12.08
CA ASP A 196 0.50 0.86 13.09
C ASP A 196 0.91 2.24 12.51
N LYS A 197 1.61 2.30 11.36
CA LYS A 197 1.92 3.56 10.65
C LYS A 197 0.75 4.06 9.78
N ALA A 198 -0.14 3.18 9.35
CA ALA A 198 -1.23 3.53 8.43
C ALA A 198 -2.18 4.61 9.00
N PRO A 199 -2.58 4.59 10.28
CA PRO A 199 -3.40 5.66 10.86
C PRO A 199 -2.76 7.05 10.79
N GLY A 200 -1.44 7.13 11.01
CA GLY A 200 -0.68 8.38 10.92
C GLY A 200 -0.67 8.94 9.50
N LEU A 201 -0.45 8.08 8.51
CA LEU A 201 -0.49 8.46 7.10
C LEU A 201 -1.89 8.92 6.68
N THR A 202 -2.93 8.18 7.07
CA THR A 202 -4.33 8.55 6.81
C THR A 202 -4.68 9.90 7.41
N THR A 203 -4.25 10.17 8.64
CA THR A 203 -4.47 11.46 9.31
C THR A 203 -3.76 12.59 8.58
N SER A 204 -2.49 12.39 8.19
CA SER A 204 -1.72 13.39 7.45
C SER A 204 -2.35 13.72 6.09
N LEU A 205 -2.74 12.69 5.33
CA LEU A 205 -3.40 12.85 4.03
C LEU A 205 -4.76 13.56 4.18
N LYS A 206 -5.52 13.23 5.22
CA LYS A 206 -6.79 13.91 5.51
C LYS A 206 -6.58 15.40 5.77
N THR A 207 -5.63 15.77 6.62
CA THR A 207 -5.32 17.18 6.89
C THR A 207 -4.89 17.94 5.62
N GLN A 208 -4.06 17.31 4.79
CA GLN A 208 -3.65 17.91 3.51
C GLN A 208 -4.84 18.10 2.56
N ASN A 209 -5.75 17.13 2.51
CA ASN A 209 -6.95 17.21 1.66
C ASN A 209 -7.95 18.28 2.15
N ASP A 210 -8.14 18.40 3.46
CA ASP A 210 -9.00 19.44 4.05
C ASP A 210 -8.42 20.84 3.75
N ALA A 211 -7.10 21.01 3.84
CA ALA A 211 -6.41 22.25 3.46
C ALA A 211 -6.55 22.57 1.95
N ALA A 212 -6.37 21.57 1.09
CA ALA A 212 -6.56 21.72 -0.36
C ALA A 212 -8.00 22.14 -0.70
N THR A 213 -8.99 21.55 -0.03
CA THR A 213 -10.41 21.90 -0.19
C THR A 213 -10.69 23.35 0.19
N SER A 214 -10.12 23.81 1.31
CA SER A 214 -10.21 25.21 1.74
C SER A 214 -9.60 26.18 0.71
N ASN A 215 -8.40 25.85 0.20
CA ASN A 215 -7.72 26.66 -0.81
C ASN A 215 -8.53 26.76 -2.12
N ILE A 216 -9.16 25.66 -2.56
CA ILE A 216 -10.03 25.66 -3.74
C ILE A 216 -11.22 26.60 -3.54
N SER A 217 -11.85 26.58 -2.36
CA SER A 217 -12.96 27.47 -2.03
C SER A 217 -12.55 28.95 -2.08
N ILE A 218 -11.40 29.29 -1.49
CA ILE A 218 -10.85 30.65 -1.50
C ILE A 218 -10.57 31.11 -2.94
N LEU A 219 -9.91 30.27 -3.75
CA LEU A 219 -9.60 30.59 -5.14
C LEU A 219 -10.87 30.77 -5.99
N THR A 220 -11.90 29.98 -5.72
CA THR A 220 -13.19 30.09 -6.40
C THR A 220 -13.88 31.42 -6.10
N SER A 221 -13.87 31.86 -4.84
CA SER A 221 -14.40 33.18 -4.44
C SER A 221 -13.64 34.32 -5.12
N LYS A 222 -12.29 34.29 -5.06
CA LYS A 222 -11.44 35.29 -5.71
C LYS A 222 -11.65 35.36 -7.22
N ASN A 223 -11.84 34.21 -7.88
CA ASN A 223 -12.10 34.17 -9.31
C ASN A 223 -13.46 34.79 -9.65
N THR A 224 -14.47 34.56 -8.81
CA THR A 224 -15.80 35.16 -8.98
C THR A 224 -15.75 36.69 -8.85
N GLU A 225 -15.02 37.19 -7.86
CA GLU A 225 -14.76 38.63 -7.70
C GLU A 225 -14.01 39.22 -8.91
N ALA A 226 -12.96 38.53 -9.39
CA ALA A 226 -12.18 38.97 -10.54
C ALA A 226 -13.03 39.06 -11.81
N VAL A 227 -13.91 38.08 -12.06
CA VAL A 227 -14.86 38.09 -13.19
C VAL A 227 -15.83 39.27 -13.08
N THR A 228 -16.36 39.53 -11.88
CA THR A 228 -17.25 40.67 -11.64
C THR A 228 -16.54 42.00 -11.93
N ASN A 229 -15.31 42.17 -11.44
CA ASN A 229 -14.51 43.36 -11.69
C ASN A 229 -14.19 43.55 -13.18
N LYS A 230 -13.87 42.46 -13.89
CA LYS A 230 -13.66 42.49 -15.35
C LYS A 230 -14.89 43.03 -16.08
N ASN A 231 -16.08 42.49 -15.79
CA ASN A 231 -17.33 42.92 -16.43
C ASN A 231 -17.65 44.40 -16.15
N ASN A 232 -17.37 44.87 -14.92
CA ASN A 232 -17.54 46.27 -14.55
C ASN A 232 -16.60 47.19 -15.35
N LEU A 233 -15.33 46.79 -15.51
CA LEU A 233 -14.35 47.52 -16.31
C LEU A 233 -14.72 47.55 -17.79
N GLU A 234 -15.20 46.44 -18.36
CA GLU A 234 -15.68 46.37 -19.75
C GLU A 234 -16.86 47.33 -19.98
N SER A 235 -17.81 47.37 -19.04
CA SER A 235 -18.95 48.29 -19.10
C SER A 235 -18.54 49.75 -19.01
N SER A 236 -17.61 50.07 -18.10
CA SER A 236 -17.03 51.41 -17.96
C SER A 236 -16.29 51.85 -19.24
N ASN A 237 -15.51 50.95 -19.83
CA ASN A 237 -14.77 51.22 -21.07
C ASN A 237 -15.71 51.45 -22.27
N SER A 238 -16.80 50.68 -22.37
CA SER A 238 -17.84 50.90 -23.36
C SER A 238 -18.46 52.30 -23.24
N THR A 239 -18.78 52.71 -22.01
CA THR A 239 -19.33 54.04 -21.70
C THR A 239 -18.35 55.16 -22.07
N ALA A 240 -17.06 54.99 -21.75
CA ALA A 240 -16.02 55.94 -22.10
C ALA A 240 -15.87 56.11 -23.62
N ASN A 241 -15.92 55.01 -24.38
CA ASN A 241 -15.85 55.06 -25.86
C ASN A 241 -17.06 55.76 -26.49
N ALA A 242 -18.26 55.53 -25.95
CA ALA A 242 -19.47 56.24 -26.39
C ALA A 242 -19.35 57.74 -26.13
N THR A 243 -18.87 58.11 -24.93
CA THR A 243 -18.64 59.51 -24.55
C THR A 243 -17.62 60.19 -25.45
N LYS A 244 -16.50 59.51 -25.75
CA LYS A 244 -15.49 60.00 -26.68
C LYS A 244 -16.07 60.28 -28.07
N SER A 245 -16.84 59.35 -28.61
CA SER A 245 -17.47 59.50 -29.92
C SER A 245 -18.44 60.69 -29.97
N ALA A 246 -19.19 60.90 -28.89
CA ALA A 246 -20.07 62.07 -28.75
C ALA A 246 -19.29 63.39 -28.70
N LEU A 247 -18.16 63.42 -27.97
CA LEU A 247 -17.26 64.58 -27.92
C LEU A 247 -16.63 64.88 -29.29
N ASP A 248 -16.17 63.86 -30.02
CA ASP A 248 -15.61 64.02 -31.36
C ASP A 248 -16.63 64.63 -32.33
N THR A 249 -17.90 64.18 -32.24
CA THR A 249 -19.01 64.75 -33.00
C THR A 249 -19.27 66.21 -32.62
N SER A 250 -19.32 66.50 -31.32
CA SER A 250 -19.51 67.87 -30.82
C SER A 250 -18.40 68.81 -31.28
N ASN A 251 -17.14 68.36 -31.23
CA ASN A 251 -15.98 69.13 -31.66
C ASN A 251 -15.98 69.40 -33.18
N THR A 252 -16.42 68.42 -33.97
CA THR A 252 -16.65 68.58 -35.41
C THR A 252 -17.71 69.66 -35.69
N ASN A 253 -18.83 69.60 -34.98
CA ASN A 253 -19.90 70.61 -35.09
C ASN A 253 -19.43 72.01 -34.69
N ALA A 254 -18.67 72.13 -33.60
CA ALA A 254 -18.09 73.39 -33.17
C ALA A 254 -17.13 73.98 -34.23
N THR A 255 -16.32 73.13 -34.86
CA THR A 255 -15.42 73.52 -35.95
C THR A 255 -16.19 74.03 -37.17
N ASN A 256 -17.26 73.34 -37.56
CA ASN A 256 -18.12 73.76 -38.66
C ASN A 256 -18.80 75.11 -38.38
N THR A 257 -19.33 75.30 -37.18
CA THR A 257 -19.93 76.58 -36.75
C THR A 257 -18.90 77.71 -36.77
N LYS A 258 -17.68 77.47 -36.28
CA LYS A 258 -16.58 78.45 -36.33
C LYS A 258 -16.27 78.86 -37.77
N ASN A 259 -16.20 77.91 -38.69
CA ASN A 259 -15.93 78.19 -40.10
C ASN A 259 -17.05 79.01 -40.74
N ALA A 260 -18.32 78.65 -40.49
CA ALA A 260 -19.47 79.41 -40.98
C ALA A 260 -19.49 80.86 -40.45
N LEU A 261 -19.13 81.04 -39.17
CA LEU A 261 -19.01 82.37 -38.58
C LEU A 261 -17.88 83.18 -39.22
N ASN A 262 -16.72 82.57 -39.47
CA ASN A 262 -15.61 83.22 -40.17
C ASN A 262 -16.03 83.70 -41.56
N THR A 263 -16.72 82.86 -42.34
CA THR A 263 -17.25 83.25 -43.65
C THR A 263 -18.22 84.44 -43.53
N SER A 264 -19.10 84.42 -42.53
CA SER A 264 -20.05 85.52 -42.29
C SER A 264 -19.35 86.83 -41.92
N ILE A 265 -18.30 86.78 -41.10
CA ILE A 265 -17.46 87.93 -40.76
C ILE A 265 -16.77 88.49 -42.00
N THR A 266 -16.19 87.64 -42.85
CA THR A 266 -15.59 88.07 -44.12
C THR A 266 -16.61 88.77 -45.01
N ASN A 267 -17.81 88.23 -45.15
CA ASN A 267 -18.88 88.84 -45.95
C ASN A 267 -19.33 90.19 -45.38
N ALA A 268 -19.45 90.30 -44.05
CA ALA A 268 -19.78 91.54 -43.38
C ALA A 268 -18.70 92.62 -43.60
N ASN A 269 -17.43 92.25 -43.51
CA ASN A 269 -16.31 93.15 -43.79
C ASN A 269 -16.31 93.64 -45.24
N ASN A 270 -16.53 92.74 -46.21
CA ASN A 270 -16.65 93.12 -47.62
C ASN A 270 -17.82 94.10 -47.85
N SER A 271 -18.97 93.83 -47.23
CA SER A 271 -20.15 94.71 -47.32
C SER A 271 -19.86 96.08 -46.70
N LYS A 272 -19.16 96.12 -45.56
CA LYS A 272 -18.71 97.36 -44.94
C LYS A 272 -17.78 98.15 -45.86
N SER A 273 -16.77 97.51 -46.45
CA SER A 273 -15.87 98.19 -47.39
C SER A 273 -16.61 98.77 -48.60
N ALA A 274 -17.57 98.02 -49.16
CA ALA A 274 -18.40 98.50 -50.27
C ALA A 274 -19.25 99.74 -49.87
N LEU A 275 -19.82 99.74 -48.66
CA LEU A 275 -20.54 100.89 -48.11
C LEU A 275 -19.62 102.09 -47.88
N ASP A 276 -18.42 101.87 -47.35
CA ASP A 276 -17.43 102.94 -47.15
C ASP A 276 -17.02 103.58 -48.49
N THR A 277 -16.82 102.78 -49.55
CA THR A 277 -16.60 103.28 -50.92
C THR A 277 -17.81 104.06 -51.46
N SER A 278 -19.02 103.51 -51.33
CA SER A 278 -20.24 104.18 -51.78
C SER A 278 -20.44 105.53 -51.07
N LYS A 279 -20.15 105.59 -49.77
CA LYS A 279 -20.20 106.83 -49.01
C LYS A 279 -19.19 107.85 -49.53
N SER A 280 -17.93 107.44 -49.75
CA SER A 280 -16.91 108.34 -50.30
C SER A 280 -17.31 108.91 -51.68
N ASN A 281 -17.94 108.08 -52.53
CA ASN A 281 -18.42 108.53 -53.85
C ASN A 281 -19.58 109.53 -53.73
N ALA A 282 -20.50 109.30 -52.79
CA ALA A 282 -21.60 110.22 -52.50
C ALA A 282 -21.09 111.56 -51.96
N ASP A 283 -20.11 111.52 -51.04
CA ASP A 283 -19.47 112.72 -50.49
C ASP A 283 -18.75 113.51 -51.61
N ALA A 284 -18.04 112.84 -52.53
CA ALA A 284 -17.41 113.47 -53.69
C ALA A 284 -18.45 114.08 -54.67
N SER A 285 -19.55 113.38 -54.94
CA SER A 285 -20.64 113.87 -55.78
C SER A 285 -21.31 115.09 -55.16
N LYS A 286 -21.48 115.10 -53.83
CA LYS A 286 -21.99 116.26 -53.10
C LYS A 286 -21.08 117.47 -53.25
N VAL A 287 -19.76 117.30 -53.07
CA VAL A 287 -18.80 118.40 -53.27
C VAL A 287 -18.87 118.94 -54.70
N ALA A 288 -18.92 118.08 -55.72
CA ALA A 288 -19.05 118.51 -57.11
C ALA A 288 -20.34 119.31 -57.38
N LEU A 289 -21.47 118.89 -56.80
CA LEU A 289 -22.73 119.63 -56.87
C LEU A 289 -22.64 120.97 -56.15
N ASP A 290 -22.08 121.00 -54.94
CA ASP A 290 -21.89 122.23 -54.17
C ASP A 290 -21.02 123.24 -54.96
N THR A 291 -19.92 122.78 -55.59
CA THR A 291 -19.10 123.60 -56.51
C THR A 291 -19.90 124.10 -57.72
N SER A 292 -20.68 123.23 -58.37
CA SER A 292 -21.49 123.65 -59.53
C SER A 292 -22.55 124.68 -59.16
N ILE A 293 -23.14 124.58 -57.95
CA ILE A 293 -24.08 125.58 -57.42
C ILE A 293 -23.36 126.90 -57.16
N GLU A 294 -22.18 126.88 -56.55
CA GLU A 294 -21.36 128.09 -56.33
C GLU A 294 -21.00 128.78 -57.66
N GLU A 295 -20.58 128.02 -58.67
CA GLU A 295 -20.30 128.51 -60.02
C GLU A 295 -21.54 129.12 -60.69
N ALA A 296 -22.69 128.45 -60.62
CA ALA A 296 -23.95 128.96 -61.16
C ALA A 296 -24.36 130.27 -60.45
N ASN A 297 -24.25 130.32 -59.12
CA ASN A 297 -24.52 131.52 -58.34
C ASN A 297 -23.57 132.67 -58.72
N ALA A 298 -22.27 132.38 -58.89
CA ALA A 298 -21.29 133.37 -59.35
C ALA A 298 -21.59 133.88 -60.76
N TRP A 299 -22.02 133.00 -61.67
CA TRP A 299 -22.44 133.38 -63.02
C TRP A 299 -23.66 134.30 -63.00
N VAL A 300 -24.68 133.96 -62.21
CA VAL A 300 -25.88 134.79 -62.01
C VAL A 300 -25.50 136.16 -61.46
N ALA A 301 -24.61 136.22 -60.48
CA ALA A 301 -24.11 137.47 -59.91
C ALA A 301 -23.36 138.33 -60.96
N ALA A 302 -22.53 137.73 -61.80
CA ALA A 302 -21.79 138.44 -62.86
C ALA A 302 -22.68 138.91 -64.02
N HIS A 303 -23.79 138.22 -64.29
CA HIS A 303 -24.70 138.49 -65.42
C HIS A 303 -26.01 139.19 -64.99
N GLN A 304 -26.01 139.93 -63.86
CA GLN A 304 -27.12 140.80 -63.44
C GLN A 304 -27.51 141.90 -64.46
N ASN A 305 -26.85 141.95 -65.61
CA ASN A 305 -27.19 142.78 -66.75
C ASN A 305 -28.55 142.46 -67.39
N ILE A 306 -29.31 141.44 -66.99
CA ILE A 306 -30.71 141.28 -67.45
C ILE A 306 -31.56 142.47 -67.02
N GLY A 307 -31.42 142.94 -65.77
CA GLY A 307 -32.11 144.15 -65.31
C GLY A 307 -31.68 145.36 -66.13
N ASN A 308 -30.36 145.52 -66.32
CA ASN A 308 -29.80 146.61 -67.14
C ASN A 308 -30.23 146.54 -68.61
N LEU A 309 -30.36 145.35 -69.19
CA LEU A 309 -30.84 145.13 -70.56
C LEU A 309 -32.32 145.49 -70.71
N VAL A 310 -33.16 145.10 -69.75
CA VAL A 310 -34.58 145.49 -69.73
C VAL A 310 -34.71 147.00 -69.60
N GLU A 311 -33.92 147.63 -68.73
CA GLU A 311 -33.86 149.10 -68.62
C GLU A 311 -33.39 149.75 -69.92
N GLN A 312 -32.34 149.21 -70.56
CA GLN A 312 -31.82 149.70 -71.84
C GLN A 312 -32.82 149.54 -72.98
N VAL A 313 -33.51 148.39 -73.07
CA VAL A 313 -34.56 148.14 -74.09
C VAL A 313 -35.76 149.05 -73.86
N ASN A 314 -36.18 149.23 -72.60
CA ASN A 314 -37.25 150.18 -72.26
C ASN A 314 -36.86 151.61 -72.65
N SER A 315 -35.63 152.02 -72.35
CA SER A 315 -35.09 153.32 -72.75
C SER A 315 -35.08 153.48 -74.27
N ASN A 316 -34.56 152.49 -75.02
CA ASN A 316 -34.54 152.52 -76.48
C ASN A 316 -35.96 152.53 -77.08
N THR A 317 -36.89 151.77 -76.50
CA THR A 317 -38.30 151.71 -76.94
C THR A 317 -38.98 153.07 -76.75
N ALA A 318 -38.76 153.72 -75.60
CA ALA A 318 -39.25 155.08 -75.34
C ALA A 318 -38.63 156.10 -76.31
N GLN A 319 -37.32 156.03 -76.56
CA GLN A 319 -36.65 156.91 -77.52
C GLN A 319 -37.18 156.74 -78.96
N LEU A 320 -37.54 155.53 -79.37
CA LEU A 320 -38.07 155.24 -80.70
C LEU A 320 -39.52 155.71 -80.86
N SER A 321 -40.37 155.47 -79.86
CA SER A 321 -41.78 155.87 -79.91
C SER A 321 -41.99 157.39 -79.98
N GLU A 322 -41.06 158.18 -79.43
CA GLU A 322 -41.05 159.63 -79.59
C GLU A 322 -40.70 160.09 -81.01
N LYS A 323 -39.92 159.31 -81.77
CA LYS A 323 -39.36 159.75 -83.06
C LYS A 323 -40.24 159.51 -84.27
N ILE A 324 -41.02 158.42 -84.31
CA ILE A 324 -41.92 158.13 -85.44
C ILE A 324 -43.00 157.11 -85.06
N GLU A 325 -44.23 157.35 -85.47
CA GLU A 325 -45.34 156.39 -85.37
C GLU A 325 -45.81 156.09 -86.81
N LEU A 326 -46.27 154.87 -87.07
CA LEU A 326 -46.74 154.46 -88.39
C LEU A 326 -48.15 153.92 -88.24
N TYR A 327 -49.12 154.62 -88.83
CA TYR A 327 -50.52 154.22 -88.85
C TYR A 327 -50.88 153.73 -90.25
N ILE A 328 -51.27 152.47 -90.36
CA ILE A 328 -51.72 151.87 -91.62
C ILE A 328 -53.12 151.31 -91.38
N GLY A 329 -54.09 151.74 -92.18
CA GLY A 329 -55.47 151.27 -92.01
C GLY A 329 -56.36 151.60 -93.20
N GLU A 330 -57.45 150.85 -93.35
CA GLU A 330 -58.42 151.04 -94.45
C GLU A 330 -59.16 152.38 -94.33
N THR A 331 -59.35 152.84 -93.10
CA THR A 331 -59.92 154.15 -92.79
C THR A 331 -58.90 154.95 -92.02
N LEU A 332 -58.43 156.05 -92.62
CA LEU A 332 -57.54 156.96 -91.90
C LEU A 332 -58.35 157.82 -90.93
N PRO A 333 -57.84 158.07 -89.70
CA PRO A 333 -58.46 159.02 -88.79
C PRO A 333 -58.55 160.40 -89.45
N ALA A 334 -59.55 161.17 -88.99
CA ALA A 334 -59.77 162.53 -89.45
C ALA A 334 -58.48 163.35 -89.26
N ILE A 335 -58.21 164.29 -90.16
CA ILE A 335 -56.93 165.04 -90.16
C ILE A 335 -56.68 165.74 -88.82
N ALA A 336 -57.74 166.21 -88.15
CA ALA A 336 -57.65 166.83 -86.82
C ALA A 336 -57.14 165.88 -85.72
N ASP A 337 -57.37 164.58 -85.89
CA ASP A 337 -57.00 163.53 -84.92
C ASP A 337 -55.66 162.87 -85.28
N ARG A 338 -55.02 163.30 -86.37
CA ARG A 338 -53.71 162.79 -86.78
C ARG A 338 -52.62 163.42 -85.94
N LYS A 339 -51.85 162.58 -85.26
CA LYS A 339 -50.67 162.99 -84.50
C LYS A 339 -49.57 163.45 -85.46
N LYS A 340 -48.84 164.50 -85.07
CA LYS A 340 -47.83 165.15 -85.92
C LYS A 340 -46.67 164.24 -86.33
N ASN A 341 -46.31 163.25 -85.50
CA ASN A 341 -45.14 162.40 -85.75
C ASN A 341 -45.51 161.01 -86.30
N THR A 342 -46.68 160.91 -86.91
CA THR A 342 -47.25 159.66 -87.39
C THR A 342 -47.40 159.67 -88.91
N LEU A 343 -46.83 158.68 -89.60
CA LEU A 343 -47.06 158.46 -91.02
C LEU A 343 -48.36 157.67 -91.20
N TYR A 344 -49.33 158.24 -91.92
CA TYR A 344 -50.64 157.62 -92.14
C TYR A 344 -50.75 157.07 -93.57
N PHE A 345 -50.90 155.75 -93.72
CA PHE A 345 -51.13 155.07 -95.00
C PHE A 345 -52.55 154.51 -95.06
N LYS A 346 -53.34 154.96 -96.03
CA LYS A 346 -54.66 154.38 -96.29
C LYS A 346 -54.48 153.14 -97.14
N VAL A 347 -54.94 151.99 -96.67
CA VAL A 347 -55.01 150.78 -97.49
C VAL A 347 -56.33 150.80 -98.25
N THR A 348 -56.29 150.61 -99.57
CA THR A 348 -57.51 150.53 -100.39
C THR A 348 -57.28 149.63 -101.58
N ASP A 349 -58.30 148.83 -101.90
CA ASP A 349 -58.28 147.83 -102.97
C ASP A 349 -58.76 148.40 -104.33
N THR A 350 -58.91 149.73 -104.43
CA THR A 350 -59.32 150.43 -105.66
C THR A 350 -58.24 151.40 -106.14
N ILE A 351 -57.84 151.30 -107.41
CA ILE A 351 -56.90 152.21 -108.06
C ILE A 351 -57.64 153.51 -108.41
N SER A 352 -57.26 154.63 -107.81
CA SER A 352 -57.88 155.95 -108.03
C SER A 352 -57.66 156.43 -109.47
N THR A 353 -58.75 156.73 -110.20
CA THR A 353 -58.74 157.15 -111.62
C THR A 353 -59.22 158.60 -111.84
N GLY A 354 -59.07 159.47 -110.84
CA GLY A 354 -59.33 160.92 -110.93
C GLY A 354 -58.06 161.73 -111.19
N THR A 355 -58.19 162.81 -111.97
CA THR A 355 -57.14 163.76 -112.41
C THR A 355 -56.05 164.04 -111.37
N THR A 356 -54.79 164.00 -111.81
CA THR A 356 -53.58 164.28 -111.02
C THR A 356 -53.59 165.67 -110.40
N GLU A 357 -53.96 165.77 -109.13
CA GLU A 357 -53.45 166.80 -108.24
C GLU A 357 -52.13 166.31 -107.64
N ASN A 358 -51.04 167.04 -107.92
CA ASN A 358 -49.72 166.70 -107.40
C ASN A 358 -49.73 166.71 -105.86
N ILE A 359 -49.42 165.55 -105.26
CA ILE A 359 -49.09 165.43 -103.83
C ILE A 359 -47.82 166.26 -103.58
N LYS A 360 -47.93 167.33 -102.81
CA LYS A 360 -46.76 168.09 -102.33
C LYS A 360 -46.14 167.37 -101.13
N VAL A 361 -45.02 166.68 -101.35
CA VAL A 361 -44.18 166.14 -100.28
C VAL A 361 -43.12 167.17 -99.87
N SER A 362 -42.71 167.15 -98.60
CA SER A 362 -41.64 168.00 -98.09
C SER A 362 -40.36 167.84 -98.92
N PRO A 363 -39.58 168.90 -99.21
CA PRO A 363 -38.31 168.81 -99.94
C PRO A 363 -37.29 167.81 -99.35
N THR A 364 -37.50 167.40 -98.10
CA THR A 364 -36.65 166.46 -97.35
C THR A 364 -37.19 165.02 -97.29
N MET A 365 -38.39 164.74 -97.83
CA MET A 365 -38.95 163.39 -97.91
C MET A 365 -38.98 162.92 -99.37
N GLY A 366 -38.04 162.04 -99.73
CA GLY A 366 -38.01 161.37 -101.03
C GLY A 366 -38.74 160.04 -100.97
N ILE A 367 -39.86 159.93 -101.69
CA ILE A 367 -40.48 158.63 -102.00
C ILE A 367 -39.86 158.14 -103.30
N LYS A 368 -39.05 157.08 -103.21
CA LYS A 368 -38.48 156.42 -104.39
C LYS A 368 -39.50 155.41 -104.91
N VAL A 369 -40.10 155.70 -106.05
CA VAL A 369 -40.93 154.74 -106.78
C VAL A 369 -39.99 153.74 -107.46
N ILE A 370 -40.12 152.46 -107.13
CA ILE A 370 -39.47 151.34 -107.86
C ILE A 370 -40.50 150.77 -108.81
#